data_AF-A0A7S3BZN8-F1
#
_entry.id   AF-A0A7S3BZN8-F1
#
_cell.length_a   1.000
_cell.length_b   1.000
_cell.length_c   1.000
_cell.angle_alpha   90.00
_cell.angle_beta   90.00
_cell.angle_gamma   90.00
#
_symmetry.space_group_name_H-M   'P 1'
#
loop_
_entity.id
_entity.type
_entity.pdbx_description
1 polymer ?
#
loop_
_entity_poly.entity_id
_entity_poly.type
_entity_poly.pdbx_seq_one_letter_code
_entity_poly.pdbx_strand_id
1 'polypeptide(L)'
;PIGARLEPPVEPTSAVGVETPATRWARLKGEAGAIACPALDELIAMIGLKTVKEQALELYVRVLREQALPADRRVPQTLNFALLGNPGTGKTTVAKLLGRLLKELSVRSSDTFIETTGEKLARMGADKVAQE
;
A
#
# COMPACT_ATOMS: atom_id res chain seq x y z
N PRO A 1 19.77 -41.20 0.95
CA PRO A 1 20.28 -39.83 0.72
C PRO A 1 19.56 -39.17 -0.47
N ILE A 2 18.43 -38.53 -0.20
CA ILE A 2 17.60 -37.85 -1.21
C ILE A 2 18.13 -36.41 -1.29
N GLY A 3 18.97 -36.17 -2.29
CA GLY A 3 19.57 -34.87 -2.56
C GLY A 3 18.50 -33.87 -2.99
N ALA A 4 18.46 -32.75 -2.27
CA ALA A 4 17.61 -31.61 -2.54
C ALA A 4 17.82 -31.09 -3.97
N ARG A 5 16.71 -30.85 -4.69
CA ARG A 5 16.67 -29.89 -5.78
C ARG A 5 15.66 -28.81 -5.37
N LEU A 6 16.13 -27.89 -4.53
CA LEU A 6 15.48 -26.58 -4.42
C LEU A 6 15.57 -25.95 -5.81
N GLU A 7 14.43 -25.79 -6.48
CA GLU A 7 14.39 -24.93 -7.65
C GLU A 7 14.67 -23.50 -7.18
N PRO A 8 15.68 -22.81 -7.74
CA PRO A 8 15.91 -21.41 -7.43
C PRO A 8 14.69 -20.57 -7.87
N PRO A 9 14.46 -19.40 -7.23
CA PRO A 9 13.32 -18.56 -7.58
C PRO A 9 13.39 -18.22 -9.07
N VAL A 10 12.29 -18.49 -9.78
CA VAL A 10 12.11 -18.11 -11.17
C VAL A 10 12.21 -16.59 -11.30
N GLU A 11 13.38 -16.10 -11.71
CA GLU A 11 13.52 -14.72 -12.17
C GLU A 11 12.67 -14.57 -13.44
N PRO A 12 11.75 -13.58 -13.51
CA PRO A 12 10.95 -13.42 -14.71
C PRO A 12 11.84 -12.94 -15.86
N THR A 13 11.99 -13.85 -16.83
CA THR A 13 12.56 -13.63 -18.15
C THR A 13 12.09 -12.31 -18.76
N SER A 14 13.06 -11.54 -19.23
CA SER A 14 12.88 -10.31 -19.98
C SER A 14 12.10 -10.57 -21.28
N ALA A 15 10.86 -10.08 -21.35
CA ALA A 15 10.12 -9.93 -22.60
C ALA A 15 9.28 -8.64 -22.54
N VAL A 16 9.65 -7.66 -23.37
CA VAL A 16 8.87 -6.48 -23.78
C VAL A 16 8.36 -5.60 -22.64
N GLY A 17 9.10 -4.53 -22.30
CA GLY A 17 8.57 -3.20 -21.89
C GLY A 17 7.53 -3.06 -20.75
N VAL A 18 7.10 -4.13 -20.07
CA VAL A 18 6.11 -4.06 -18.99
C VAL A 18 6.84 -4.22 -17.66
N GLU A 19 7.22 -3.09 -17.07
CA GLU A 19 7.77 -3.06 -15.71
C GLU A 19 6.75 -3.70 -14.75
N THR A 20 7.12 -4.78 -14.06
CA THR A 20 6.24 -5.36 -13.05
C THR A 20 6.20 -4.45 -11.82
N PRO A 21 5.08 -4.44 -11.05
CA PRO A 21 5.03 -3.66 -9.81
C PRO A 21 6.15 -4.02 -8.82
N ALA A 22 6.57 -5.29 -8.78
CA ALA A 22 7.67 -5.74 -7.94
C ALA A 22 9.02 -5.18 -8.40
N THR A 23 9.30 -5.21 -9.70
CA THR A 23 10.52 -4.63 -10.28
C THR A 23 10.56 -3.11 -10.05
N ARG A 24 9.43 -2.42 -10.25
CA ARG A 24 9.30 -0.99 -10.00
C ARG A 24 9.57 -0.65 -8.53
N TRP A 25 9.03 -1.44 -7.60
CA TRP A 25 9.27 -1.24 -6.18
C TRP A 25 10.74 -1.45 -5.80
N ALA A 26 11.38 -2.50 -6.34
CA ALA A 26 12.80 -2.76 -6.11
C ALA A 26 13.68 -1.60 -6.58
N ARG A 27 13.36 -1.00 -7.74
CA ARG A 27 14.05 0.20 -8.24
C ARG A 27 13.86 1.39 -7.30
N LEU A 28 12.63 1.67 -6.89
CA LEU A 28 12.32 2.80 -6.00
C LEU A 28 13.04 2.68 -4.65
N LYS A 29 13.18 1.46 -4.10
CA LYS A 29 13.97 1.24 -2.87
C LYS A 29 15.45 1.58 -3.01
N GLY A 30 16.00 1.53 -4.23
CA GLY A 30 17.39 1.86 -4.51
C GLY A 30 17.64 3.34 -4.80
N GLU A 31 16.60 4.17 -4.91
CA GLU A 31 16.73 5.60 -5.20
C GLU A 31 17.08 6.40 -3.94
N ALA A 32 17.92 7.44 -4.10
CA ALA A 32 18.27 8.34 -3.00
C ALA A 32 17.03 9.13 -2.55
N GLY A 33 16.64 8.96 -1.29
CA GLY A 33 15.42 9.57 -0.72
C GLY A 33 14.23 8.60 -0.59
N ALA A 34 14.43 7.32 -0.87
CA ALA A 34 13.41 6.30 -0.61
C ALA A 34 13.11 6.16 0.89
N ILE A 35 11.82 6.14 1.22
CA ILE A 35 11.33 5.78 2.55
C ILE A 35 11.09 4.27 2.57
N ALA A 36 11.66 3.58 3.56
CA ALA A 36 11.39 2.16 3.78
C ALA A 36 9.94 1.97 4.20
N CYS A 37 9.19 1.15 3.46
CA CYS A 37 7.78 0.88 3.73
C CYS A 37 7.51 -0.62 3.79
N PRO A 38 7.64 -1.26 4.97
CA PRO A 38 7.30 -2.66 5.18
C PRO A 38 5.89 -3.03 4.70
N ALA A 39 4.91 -2.14 4.88
CA ALA A 39 3.54 -2.40 4.43
C ALA A 39 3.45 -2.52 2.89
N LEU A 40 4.29 -1.80 2.16
CA LEU A 40 4.37 -1.91 0.70
C LEU A 40 5.06 -3.21 0.28
N ASP A 41 6.10 -3.64 0.99
CA ASP A 41 6.74 -4.94 0.77
C ASP A 41 5.74 -6.09 0.94
N GLU A 42 4.94 -6.07 2.03
CA GLU A 42 3.86 -7.03 2.26
C GLU A 42 2.81 -7.00 1.14
N LEU A 43 2.39 -5.81 0.71
CA LEU A 43 1.42 -5.67 -0.38
C LEU A 43 1.95 -6.23 -1.72
N ILE A 44 3.23 -5.99 -2.03
CA ILE A 44 3.87 -6.52 -3.23
C ILE A 44 4.01 -8.05 -3.16
N ALA A 45 4.22 -8.62 -1.99
CA ALA A 45 4.31 -10.07 -1.77
C ALA A 45 2.97 -10.80 -1.94
N MET A 46 1.82 -10.12 -1.78
CA MET A 46 0.51 -10.74 -1.98
C MET A 46 0.31 -11.28 -3.40
N ILE A 47 -0.35 -12.43 -3.55
CA ILE A 47 -0.62 -13.02 -4.86
C ILE A 47 -1.70 -12.19 -5.60
N GLY A 48 -1.42 -11.83 -6.86
CA GLY A 48 -2.35 -11.07 -7.70
C GLY A 48 -2.37 -9.57 -7.40
N LEU A 49 -3.56 -8.96 -7.40
CA LEU A 49 -3.80 -7.55 -7.07
C LEU A 49 -2.97 -6.52 -7.87
N LYS A 50 -2.64 -6.82 -9.14
CA LYS A 50 -1.78 -5.98 -9.99
C LYS A 50 -2.18 -4.49 -9.95
N THR A 51 -3.45 -4.19 -10.18
CA THR A 51 -3.98 -2.82 -10.17
C THR A 51 -3.80 -2.13 -8.82
N VAL A 52 -4.03 -2.83 -7.72
CA VAL A 52 -3.86 -2.26 -6.36
C VAL A 52 -2.39 -1.96 -6.10
N LYS A 53 -1.47 -2.85 -6.51
CA LYS A 53 -0.02 -2.64 -6.37
C LYS A 53 0.45 -1.43 -7.17
N GLU A 54 -0.03 -1.28 -8.40
CA GLU A 54 0.29 -0.12 -9.25
C GLU A 54 -0.19 1.19 -8.61
N GLN A 55 -1.43 1.21 -8.11
CA GLN A 55 -2.00 2.36 -7.41
C GLN A 55 -1.25 2.70 -6.11
N ALA A 56 -0.84 1.68 -5.34
CA ALA A 56 -0.06 1.88 -4.13
C ALA A 56 1.34 2.46 -4.42
N LEU A 57 1.99 2.01 -5.51
CA LEU A 57 3.27 2.57 -5.96
C LEU A 57 3.14 4.00 -6.46
N GLU A 58 2.04 4.30 -7.17
CA GLU A 58 1.75 5.67 -7.61
C GLU A 58 1.51 6.60 -6.43
N LEU A 59 0.75 6.14 -5.42
CA LEU A 59 0.54 6.84 -4.17
C LEU A 59 1.87 7.11 -3.44
N TYR A 60 2.73 6.11 -3.33
CA TYR A 60 4.05 6.23 -2.71
C TYR A 60 4.88 7.33 -3.38
N VAL A 61 5.00 7.29 -4.72
CA VAL A 61 5.76 8.30 -5.48
C VAL A 61 5.13 9.69 -5.34
N ARG A 62 3.81 9.79 -5.36
CA ARG A 62 3.10 11.06 -5.17
C ARG A 62 3.39 11.68 -3.81
N VAL A 63 3.36 10.89 -2.74
CA VAL A 63 3.64 11.36 -1.39
C VAL A 63 5.10 11.80 -1.25
N LEU A 64 6.05 11.03 -1.79
CA LEU A 64 7.47 11.44 -1.78
C LEU A 64 7.70 12.77 -2.50
N ARG A 65 7.08 12.96 -3.66
CA ARG A 65 7.15 14.23 -4.39
C ARG A 65 6.59 15.40 -3.57
N GLU A 66 5.46 15.19 -2.90
CA GLU A 66 4.87 16.20 -2.04
C GLU A 66 5.79 16.54 -0.85
N GLN A 67 6.46 15.55 -0.27
CA GLN A 67 7.38 15.77 0.84
C GLN A 67 8.68 16.46 0.42
N ALA A 68 9.11 16.27 -0.82
CA ALA A 68 10.23 17.01 -1.39
C ALA A 68 9.92 18.50 -1.60
N LEU A 69 8.63 18.90 -1.62
CA LEU A 69 8.25 20.29 -1.68
C LEU A 69 8.44 20.97 -0.31
N PRO A 70 8.85 22.26 -0.32
CA PRO A 70 8.93 23.05 0.90
C PRO A 70 7.52 23.23 1.50
N ALA A 71 7.45 23.35 2.83
CA ALA A 71 6.19 23.26 3.57
C ALA A 71 5.14 24.31 3.17
N ASP A 72 5.58 25.48 2.71
CA ASP A 72 4.74 26.58 2.22
C ASP A 72 4.01 26.24 0.90
N ARG A 73 4.52 25.26 0.15
CA ARG A 73 3.95 24.81 -1.13
C ARG A 73 3.21 23.48 -1.02
N ARG A 74 3.22 22.86 0.17
CA ARG A 74 2.52 21.58 0.38
C ARG A 74 1.02 21.81 0.38
N VAL A 75 0.31 21.04 -0.42
CA VAL A 75 -1.16 21.10 -0.48
C VAL A 75 -1.72 19.95 0.36
N PRO A 76 -2.70 20.19 1.25
CA PRO A 76 -3.36 19.10 1.98
C PRO A 76 -4.00 18.13 0.98
N GLN A 77 -3.54 16.88 1.00
CA GLN A 77 -4.02 15.84 0.09
C GLN A 77 -5.12 15.02 0.76
N THR A 78 -6.29 14.97 0.13
CA THR A 78 -7.36 14.05 0.51
C THR A 78 -7.08 12.68 -0.09
N LEU A 79 -6.79 11.68 0.75
CA LEU A 79 -6.44 10.31 0.35
C LEU A 79 -7.56 9.33 0.70
N ASN A 80 -8.60 9.30 -0.13
CA ASN A 80 -9.72 8.38 0.00
C ASN A 80 -9.58 7.23 -1.02
N PHE A 81 -9.88 6.00 -0.60
CA PHE A 81 -9.78 4.82 -1.44
C PHE A 81 -11.09 4.03 -1.41
N ALA A 82 -11.53 3.55 -2.58
CA ALA A 82 -12.64 2.61 -2.70
C ALA A 82 -12.10 1.25 -3.16
N LEU A 83 -12.23 0.23 -2.32
CA LEU A 83 -11.81 -1.13 -2.64
C LEU A 83 -13.02 -1.92 -3.15
N LEU A 84 -13.03 -2.23 -4.44
CA LEU A 84 -14.13 -2.92 -5.11
C LEU A 84 -13.77 -4.37 -5.40
N GLY A 85 -14.71 -5.30 -5.23
CA GLY A 85 -14.55 -6.71 -5.59
C GLY A 85 -15.40 -7.65 -4.77
N ASN A 86 -15.41 -8.93 -5.16
CA ASN A 86 -16.21 -9.98 -4.52
C ASN A 86 -15.83 -10.19 -3.04
N PRO A 87 -16.77 -10.58 -2.17
CA PRO A 87 -16.45 -10.95 -0.78
C PRO A 87 -15.31 -11.99 -0.72
N GLY A 88 -14.42 -11.87 0.26
CA GLY A 88 -13.28 -12.80 0.41
C GLY A 88 -12.02 -12.48 -0.40
N THR A 89 -12.00 -11.45 -1.25
CA THR A 89 -10.80 -11.06 -2.04
C THR A 89 -9.74 -10.27 -1.24
N GLY A 90 -9.78 -10.33 0.10
CA GLY A 90 -8.78 -9.66 0.95
C GLY A 90 -8.87 -8.13 1.02
N LYS A 91 -10.00 -7.52 0.62
CA LYS A 91 -10.20 -6.05 0.67
C LYS A 91 -9.84 -5.44 2.02
N THR A 92 -10.29 -6.05 3.12
CA THR A 92 -9.98 -5.58 4.48
C THR A 92 -8.48 -5.65 4.78
N THR A 93 -7.80 -6.70 4.31
CA THR A 93 -6.35 -6.86 4.46
C THR A 93 -5.60 -5.77 3.71
N VAL A 94 -5.99 -5.50 2.45
CA VAL A 94 -5.43 -4.41 1.65
C VAL A 94 -5.67 -3.05 2.32
N ALA A 95 -6.87 -2.81 2.88
CA ALA A 95 -7.17 -1.57 3.61
C ALA A 95 -6.24 -1.35 4.82
N LYS A 96 -5.96 -2.42 5.59
CA LYS A 96 -5.03 -2.38 6.72
C LYS A 96 -3.59 -2.06 6.27
N LEU A 97 -3.13 -2.69 5.19
CA LEU A 97 -1.81 -2.42 4.61
C LEU A 97 -1.70 -0.98 4.08
N LEU A 98 -2.70 -0.47 3.37
CA LEU A 98 -2.73 0.93 2.92
C LEU A 98 -2.74 1.91 4.09
N GLY A 99 -3.45 1.60 5.17
CA GLY A 99 -3.42 2.41 6.40
C GLY A 99 -2.02 2.50 7.01
N ARG A 100 -1.31 1.37 7.10
CA ARG A 100 0.07 1.32 7.58
C ARG A 100 1.03 2.05 6.65
N LEU A 101 0.87 1.89 5.33
CA LEU A 101 1.65 2.60 4.31
C LEU A 101 1.59 4.13 4.52
N LEU A 102 0.40 4.68 4.76
CA LEU A 102 0.24 6.12 5.00
C LEU A 102 0.94 6.60 6.29
N LYS A 103 1.01 5.75 7.31
CA LYS A 103 1.75 6.04 8.54
C LYS A 103 3.26 5.99 8.31
N GLU A 104 3.75 4.96 7.63
CA GLU A 104 5.17 4.79 7.30
C GLU A 104 5.68 5.95 6.44
N LEU A 105 4.83 6.42 5.52
CA LEU A 105 5.06 7.62 4.74
C LEU A 105 4.90 8.92 5.53
N SER A 106 4.66 8.90 6.85
CA SER A 106 4.45 10.10 7.68
C SER A 106 3.33 11.04 7.20
N VAL A 107 2.38 10.53 6.41
CA VAL A 107 1.17 11.28 5.99
C VAL A 107 0.17 11.35 7.13
N ARG A 108 0.16 10.33 8.00
CA ARG A 108 -0.68 10.26 9.19
C ARG A 108 0.18 10.07 10.43
N SER A 109 -0.20 10.77 11.50
CA SER A 109 0.49 10.74 12.79
C SER A 109 0.19 9.48 13.62
N SER A 110 -0.95 8.81 13.36
CA SER A 110 -1.42 7.66 14.12
C SER A 110 -1.66 6.43 13.22
N ASP A 111 -1.49 5.22 13.78
CA ASP A 111 -1.88 3.93 13.19
C ASP A 111 -3.34 3.54 13.45
N THR A 112 -4.13 4.40 14.09
CA THR A 112 -5.52 4.08 14.43
C THR A 112 -6.29 3.58 13.20
N PHE A 113 -6.66 2.30 13.22
CA PHE A 113 -7.46 1.63 12.20
C PHE A 113 -8.78 1.19 12.81
N ILE A 114 -9.86 1.86 12.45
CA ILE A 114 -11.21 1.57 12.94
C ILE A 114 -11.98 0.87 11.82
N GLU A 115 -12.39 -0.37 12.08
CA GLU A 115 -13.24 -1.14 11.19
C GLU A 115 -14.70 -0.97 11.62
N THR A 116 -15.55 -0.48 10.73
CA THR A 116 -16.99 -0.33 10.99
C THR A 116 -17.81 -0.84 9.83
N THR A 117 -19.02 -1.31 10.11
CA THR A 117 -20.03 -1.60 9.11
C THR A 117 -20.97 -0.40 8.95
N GLY A 118 -21.66 -0.32 7.80
CA GLY A 118 -22.68 0.70 7.58
C GLY A 118 -23.80 0.63 8.64
N GLU A 119 -24.15 -0.57 9.10
CA GLU A 119 -25.12 -0.78 10.18
C GLU A 119 -24.63 -0.21 11.52
N LYS A 120 -23.37 -0.51 11.92
CA LYS A 120 -22.80 0.02 13.17
C LYS A 120 -22.76 1.55 13.13
N LEU A 121 -22.35 2.13 12.00
CA LEU A 121 -22.27 3.58 11.83
C LEU A 121 -23.66 4.25 11.89
N ALA A 122 -24.66 3.67 11.24
CA ALA A 122 -26.03 4.19 11.24
C ALA A 122 -26.66 4.18 12.65
N ARG A 123 -26.35 3.17 13.47
CA ARG A 123 -26.87 3.07 14.84
C ARG A 123 -26.16 3.97 15.84
N MET A 124 -24.83 4.09 15.75
CA MET A 124 -24.02 4.77 16.77
C MET A 124 -23.74 6.25 16.46
N GLY A 125 -23.82 6.65 15.18
CA GLY A 125 -23.38 7.97 14.72
C GLY A 125 -21.87 8.05 14.52
N ALA A 126 -21.42 8.92 13.61
CA ALA A 126 -20.02 9.03 13.21
C ALA A 126 -19.11 9.52 14.36
N ASP A 127 -19.60 10.41 15.20
CA ASP A 127 -18.81 11.04 16.27
C ASP A 127 -18.34 10.04 17.34
N LYS A 128 -19.13 8.99 17.59
CA LYS A 128 -18.83 7.98 18.61
C LYS A 128 -17.88 6.89 18.12
N VAL A 129 -17.80 6.65 16.81
CA VAL A 129 -16.94 5.63 16.22
C VAL A 129 -15.48 6.09 16.15
N ALA A 130 -15.24 7.41 16.06
CA ALA A 130 -13.89 7.98 15.99
C ALA A 130 -13.17 8.09 17.35
N GLN A 131 -13.87 7.80 18.46
CA GLN A 131 -13.36 7.93 19.84
C GLN A 131 -13.01 6.59 20.50
N GLU A 132 -13.21 5.45 19.81
CA GLU A 132 -12.70 4.12 20.18
C GLU A 132 -11.27 3.92 19.66
#